data_AF-A0A2S9FIC5-F1
#
_entry.id   AF-A0A2S9FIC5-F1
#
_cell.length_a   1.000
_cell.length_b   1.000
_cell.length_c   1.000
_cell.angle_alpha   90.00
_cell.angle_beta   90.00
_cell.angle_gamma   90.00
#
_symmetry.space_group_name_H-M   'P 1'
#
loop_
_entity.id
_entity.type
_entity.pdbx_description
1 polymer ?
#
loop_
_entity_poly.entity_id
_entity_poly.type
_entity_poly.pdbx_seq_one_letter_code
_entity_poly.pdbx_strand_id
1 'polypeptide(L)'
;LLRSAVGMAAPQATVPALGAAELVGAALEAFATDPDLLAAERARVRVLLVDDAQHLDPQAARLVEVVAAGADLTVIAGDPHQTVFGYRGADPALLRGDGVVLTLTQSHRCAAPIADAIEAVARRLPGADSARELTGSDGPGSLTVRIAATPHAESALIADALRRAHLVDGVPWSQMAVIVRSVPRMGAALSRALSAAGVPVDEPQSDAPLADQPA
;
A
#
# COMPACT_ATOMS: atom_id res chain seq x y z
N LEU A 1 -6.60 34.16 -5.39
CA LEU A 1 -6.07 35.50 -5.75
C LEU A 1 -4.57 35.54 -5.47
N LEU A 2 -3.73 35.09 -6.41
CA LEU A 2 -2.32 35.47 -6.64
C LEU A 2 -1.64 34.46 -7.59
N ARG A 3 -2.03 34.45 -8.87
CA ARG A 3 -1.19 33.96 -9.99
C ARG A 3 -1.57 34.73 -11.24
N SER A 4 -1.06 35.95 -11.35
CA SER A 4 -1.15 36.75 -12.57
C SER A 4 -0.19 37.94 -12.42
N ALA A 5 1.08 37.74 -12.78
CA ALA A 5 1.98 38.79 -13.25
C ALA A 5 3.38 38.21 -13.51
N VAL A 6 3.59 37.55 -14.66
CA VAL A 6 4.89 37.56 -15.33
C VAL A 6 4.66 37.57 -16.85
N GLY A 7 5.01 38.71 -17.46
CA GLY A 7 5.61 38.88 -18.79
C GLY A 7 5.06 38.12 -20.00
N MET A 8 4.39 38.85 -20.89
CA MET A 8 4.14 38.49 -22.29
C MET A 8 5.43 38.57 -23.12
N ALA A 9 5.97 37.42 -23.58
CA ALA A 9 6.72 37.29 -24.85
C ALA A 9 7.01 35.80 -25.19
N ALA A 10 6.68 35.42 -26.43
CA ALA A 10 6.99 34.17 -27.18
C ALA A 10 6.01 32.98 -27.08
N PRO A 11 5.47 32.49 -28.23
CA PRO A 11 4.56 31.35 -28.32
C PRO A 11 5.35 30.06 -28.57
N GLN A 12 5.73 29.39 -27.49
CA GLN A 12 5.83 27.94 -27.49
C GLN A 12 5.04 27.52 -26.28
N ALA A 13 3.89 26.89 -26.50
CA ALA A 13 3.15 26.24 -25.42
C ALA A 13 4.04 25.09 -24.92
N THR A 14 5.00 25.41 -24.06
CA THR A 14 5.66 24.43 -23.23
C THR A 14 4.56 23.90 -22.33
N VAL A 15 4.22 22.63 -22.50
CA VAL A 15 3.43 21.91 -21.49
C VAL A 15 4.12 22.18 -20.16
N PRO A 16 3.45 22.82 -19.18
CA PRO A 16 4.09 23.11 -17.92
C PRO A 16 4.65 21.81 -17.35
N ALA A 17 5.91 21.83 -16.92
CA ALA A 17 6.51 20.67 -16.29
C ALA A 17 5.75 20.39 -14.99
N LEU A 18 4.97 19.31 -14.96
CA LEU A 18 4.21 18.89 -13.80
C LEU A 18 5.04 17.92 -12.96
N GLY A 19 5.11 18.16 -11.66
CA GLY A 19 5.56 17.17 -10.69
C GLY A 19 4.53 16.05 -10.52
N ALA A 20 4.96 14.91 -10.00
CA ALA A 20 4.07 13.74 -9.80
C ALA A 20 2.84 14.08 -8.92
N ALA A 21 3.02 14.93 -7.91
CA ALA A 21 1.93 15.37 -7.01
C ALA A 21 0.93 16.32 -7.70
N GLU A 22 1.29 16.93 -8.83
CA GLU A 22 0.45 17.92 -9.52
C GLU A 22 -0.45 17.28 -10.60
N LEU A 23 -0.16 16.03 -11.00
CA LEU A 23 -0.84 15.36 -12.12
C LEU A 23 -2.36 15.22 -11.89
N VAL A 24 -2.76 14.84 -10.69
CA VAL A 24 -4.18 14.65 -10.34
C VAL A 24 -4.92 15.99 -10.34
N GLY A 25 -4.32 17.01 -9.73
CA GLY A 25 -4.86 18.37 -9.72
C GLY A 25 -5.03 18.93 -11.13
N ALA A 26 -4.00 18.78 -11.97
CA ALA A 26 -4.03 19.24 -13.36
C ALA A 26 -5.11 18.53 -14.19
N ALA A 27 -5.32 17.22 -13.98
CA ALA A 27 -6.39 16.48 -14.65
C ALA A 27 -7.79 16.97 -14.24
N LEU A 28 -8.00 17.23 -12.95
CA LEU A 28 -9.24 17.83 -12.45
C LEU A 28 -9.49 19.23 -13.01
N GLU A 29 -8.44 20.06 -13.09
CA GLU A 29 -8.52 21.39 -13.71
C GLU A 29 -8.89 21.30 -15.20
N ALA A 30 -8.31 20.35 -15.93
CA ALA A 30 -8.64 20.11 -17.34
C ALA A 30 -10.11 19.73 -17.51
N PHE A 31 -10.62 18.80 -16.70
CA PHE A 31 -12.05 18.43 -16.72
C PHE A 31 -13.00 19.57 -16.34
N ALA A 32 -12.57 20.47 -15.45
CA ALA A 32 -13.37 21.64 -15.08
C ALA A 32 -13.39 22.71 -16.19
N THR A 33 -12.34 22.79 -17.01
CA THR A 33 -12.19 23.83 -18.05
C THR A 33 -12.72 23.37 -19.41
N ASP A 34 -12.70 22.06 -19.68
CA ASP A 34 -13.15 21.46 -20.94
C ASP A 34 -14.26 20.42 -20.68
N PRO A 35 -15.54 20.82 -20.76
CA PRO A 35 -16.67 19.91 -20.56
C PRO A 35 -16.76 18.80 -21.61
N ASP A 36 -16.30 19.06 -22.84
CA ASP A 36 -16.33 18.07 -23.92
C ASP A 36 -15.30 16.97 -23.67
N LEU A 37 -14.12 17.32 -23.15
CA LEU A 37 -13.13 16.36 -22.66
C LEU A 37 -13.71 15.47 -21.56
N LEU A 38 -14.36 16.07 -20.55
CA LEU A 38 -14.98 15.29 -19.48
C LEU A 38 -16.10 14.38 -20.00
N ALA A 39 -16.92 14.86 -20.93
CA ALA A 39 -17.99 14.07 -21.54
C ALA A 39 -17.42 12.89 -22.35
N ALA A 40 -16.35 13.11 -23.12
CA ALA A 40 -15.67 12.07 -23.86
C ALA A 40 -15.07 10.99 -22.94
N GLU A 41 -14.42 11.39 -21.84
CA GLU A 41 -13.85 10.45 -20.86
C GLU A 41 -14.93 9.65 -20.13
N ARG A 42 -16.02 10.29 -19.73
CA ARG A 42 -17.18 9.61 -19.14
C ARG A 42 -17.84 8.63 -20.10
N ALA A 43 -17.93 8.96 -21.40
CA ALA A 43 -18.44 8.05 -22.40
C ALA A 43 -17.50 6.85 -22.65
N ARG A 44 -16.19 7.06 -22.49
CA ARG A 44 -15.14 6.03 -22.67
C ARG A 44 -15.12 5.02 -21.52
N VAL A 45 -15.25 5.48 -20.27
CA VAL A 45 -15.15 4.64 -19.07
C VAL A 45 -16.54 4.17 -18.63
N ARG A 46 -16.98 3.04 -19.16
CA ARG A 46 -18.28 2.42 -18.82
C ARG A 46 -18.27 1.72 -17.46
N VAL A 47 -17.13 1.13 -17.08
CA VAL A 47 -16.95 0.44 -15.80
C VAL A 47 -15.68 0.97 -15.15
N LEU A 48 -15.78 1.44 -13.91
CA LEU A 48 -14.67 1.94 -13.12
C LEU A 48 -14.41 1.01 -11.94
N LEU A 49 -13.22 0.43 -11.89
CA LEU A 49 -12.76 -0.40 -10.77
C LEU A 49 -11.64 0.36 -10.07
N VAL A 50 -11.83 0.64 -8.78
CA VAL A 50 -10.86 1.34 -7.93
C VAL A 50 -10.41 0.39 -6.85
N ASP A 51 -9.12 0.13 -6.79
CA ASP A 51 -8.49 -0.71 -5.76
C ASP A 51 -7.71 0.16 -4.76
N ASP A 52 -7.43 -0.38 -3.58
CA ASP A 52 -6.70 0.30 -2.50
C ASP A 52 -7.24 1.70 -2.17
N ALA A 53 -8.57 1.88 -2.23
CA ALA A 53 -9.19 3.19 -2.08
C ALA A 53 -8.90 3.86 -0.72
N GLN A 54 -8.53 3.06 0.31
CA GLN A 54 -8.06 3.55 1.61
C GLN A 54 -6.77 4.38 1.55
N HIS A 55 -6.08 4.39 0.41
CA HIS A 55 -4.82 5.10 0.17
C HIS A 55 -4.96 6.35 -0.69
N LEU A 56 -6.15 6.64 -1.22
CA LEU A 56 -6.39 7.83 -2.00
C LEU A 56 -6.32 9.07 -1.11
N ASP A 57 -5.65 10.11 -1.59
CA ASP A 57 -5.81 11.45 -1.04
C ASP A 57 -7.14 12.09 -1.52
N PRO A 58 -7.60 13.19 -0.91
CA PRO A 58 -8.86 13.83 -1.29
C PRO A 58 -8.95 14.28 -2.76
N GLN A 59 -7.83 14.65 -3.40
CA GLN A 59 -7.85 15.03 -4.82
C GLN A 59 -8.00 13.79 -5.71
N ALA A 60 -7.30 12.70 -5.40
CA ALA A 60 -7.44 11.44 -6.13
C ALA A 60 -8.84 10.84 -5.96
N ALA A 61 -9.41 10.90 -4.74
CA ALA A 61 -10.80 10.53 -4.50
C ALA A 61 -11.77 11.39 -5.32
N ARG A 62 -11.53 12.71 -5.41
CA ARG A 62 -12.35 13.60 -6.23
C ARG A 62 -12.28 13.26 -7.72
N LEU A 63 -11.12 12.88 -8.23
CA LEU A 63 -10.97 12.42 -9.62
C LEU A 63 -11.82 11.17 -9.87
N VAL A 64 -11.78 10.20 -8.95
CA VAL A 64 -12.63 9.01 -9.01
C VAL A 64 -14.10 9.39 -9.08
N GLU A 65 -14.59 10.26 -8.19
CA GLU A 65 -16.00 10.70 -8.19
C GLU A 65 -16.41 11.37 -9.52
N VAL A 66 -15.53 12.22 -10.08
CA VAL A 66 -15.81 12.93 -11.33
C VAL A 66 -15.95 11.95 -12.49
N VAL A 67 -15.09 10.94 -12.59
CA VAL A 67 -15.18 9.91 -13.65
C VAL A 67 -16.36 8.97 -13.39
N ALA A 68 -16.54 8.52 -12.14
CA ALA A 68 -17.60 7.60 -11.72
C ALA A 68 -19.01 8.09 -12.07
N ALA A 69 -19.24 9.40 -12.04
CA ALA A 69 -20.53 10.00 -12.38
C ALA A 69 -21.00 9.73 -13.83
N GLY A 70 -20.12 9.29 -14.72
CA GLY A 70 -20.48 8.88 -16.09
C GLY A 70 -20.41 7.37 -16.35
N ALA A 71 -19.89 6.59 -15.41
CA ALA A 71 -19.78 5.13 -15.54
C ALA A 71 -21.12 4.47 -15.22
N ASP A 72 -21.41 3.33 -15.85
CA ASP A 72 -22.59 2.51 -15.51
C ASP A 72 -22.43 1.82 -14.17
N LEU A 73 -21.20 1.41 -13.88
CA LEU A 73 -20.83 0.66 -12.69
C LEU A 73 -19.50 1.17 -12.20
N THR A 74 -19.47 1.57 -10.93
CA THR A 74 -18.25 1.86 -10.20
C THR A 74 -18.15 0.90 -9.03
N VAL A 75 -17.03 0.20 -8.93
CA VAL A 75 -16.68 -0.66 -7.77
C VAL A 75 -15.47 -0.04 -7.09
N ILE A 76 -15.61 0.22 -5.80
CA ILE A 76 -14.56 0.77 -4.96
C ILE A 76 -14.20 -0.31 -3.95
N ALA A 77 -12.99 -0.84 -4.06
CA ALA A 77 -12.45 -1.87 -3.20
C ALA A 77 -11.38 -1.28 -2.28
N GLY A 78 -11.35 -1.79 -1.04
CA GLY A 78 -10.36 -1.39 -0.06
C GLY A 78 -10.71 -1.84 1.35
N ASP A 79 -9.78 -1.62 2.26
CA ASP A 79 -9.94 -1.89 3.69
C ASP A 79 -9.62 -0.62 4.48
N PRO A 80 -10.61 0.06 5.11
CA PRO A 80 -10.37 1.29 5.86
C PRO A 80 -9.45 1.08 7.07
N HIS A 81 -9.24 -0.16 7.52
CA HIS A 81 -8.32 -0.51 8.59
C HIS A 81 -6.86 -0.71 8.12
N GLN A 82 -6.61 -0.62 6.81
CA GLN A 82 -5.28 -0.71 6.21
C GLN A 82 -4.74 0.66 5.73
N THR A 83 -5.34 1.78 6.13
CA THR A 83 -4.79 3.12 5.81
C THR A 83 -3.47 3.39 6.55
N VAL A 84 -2.35 3.05 5.90
CA VAL A 84 -0.98 3.32 6.40
C VAL A 84 -0.29 4.53 5.77
N PHE A 85 -0.89 5.15 4.75
CA PHE A 85 -0.34 6.32 4.05
C PHE A 85 -0.93 7.66 4.50
N GLY A 86 -1.50 7.74 5.69
CA GLY A 86 -2.08 8.99 6.22
C GLY A 86 -1.08 10.16 6.30
N TYR A 87 0.22 9.88 6.47
CA TYR A 87 1.28 10.89 6.43
C TYR A 87 1.48 11.54 5.04
N ARG A 88 0.96 10.92 3.98
CA ARG A 88 0.89 11.48 2.61
C ARG A 88 -0.49 12.04 2.27
N GLY A 89 -1.40 12.14 3.25
CA GLY A 89 -2.75 12.67 3.05
C GLY A 89 -3.80 11.63 2.64
N ALA A 90 -3.49 10.33 2.68
CA ALA A 90 -4.48 9.29 2.42
C ALA A 90 -5.66 9.35 3.40
N ASP A 91 -6.88 9.26 2.89
CA ASP A 91 -8.14 9.29 3.66
C ASP A 91 -9.10 8.21 3.14
N PRO A 92 -9.50 7.22 3.97
CA PRO A 92 -10.44 6.18 3.57
C PRO A 92 -11.90 6.65 3.48
N ALA A 93 -12.19 7.95 3.54
CA ALA A 93 -13.55 8.49 3.45
C ALA A 93 -14.33 7.99 2.23
N LEU A 94 -13.67 7.75 1.10
CA LEU A 94 -14.30 7.22 -0.12
C LEU A 94 -14.91 5.81 0.10
N LEU A 95 -14.36 5.02 1.02
CA LEU A 95 -14.90 3.69 1.37
C LEU A 95 -16.15 3.75 2.27
N ARG A 96 -16.48 4.93 2.82
CA ARG A 96 -17.64 5.12 3.71
C ARG A 96 -18.88 5.69 2.98
N GLY A 97 -18.90 5.65 1.65
CA GLY A 97 -19.98 6.22 0.84
C GLY A 97 -21.31 5.46 0.95
N ASP A 98 -22.38 6.09 0.47
CA ASP A 98 -23.78 5.61 0.60
C ASP A 98 -24.18 4.51 -0.40
N GLY A 99 -23.21 3.83 -1.02
CA GLY A 99 -23.45 2.78 -2.01
C GLY A 99 -23.86 1.44 -1.39
N VAL A 100 -24.09 0.44 -2.25
CA VAL A 100 -24.23 -0.96 -1.78
C VAL A 100 -22.88 -1.43 -1.26
N VAL A 101 -22.82 -1.76 0.03
CA VAL A 101 -21.60 -2.26 0.68
C VAL A 101 -21.62 -3.79 0.71
N LEU A 102 -20.54 -4.40 0.18
CA LEU A 102 -20.29 -5.84 0.28
C LEU A 102 -19.07 -6.07 1.17
N THR A 103 -19.30 -6.56 2.39
CA THR A 103 -18.21 -6.86 3.33
C THR A 103 -17.69 -8.28 3.10
N LEU A 104 -16.39 -8.42 2.88
CA LEU A 104 -15.70 -9.69 2.73
C LEU A 104 -14.93 -10.01 4.01
N THR A 105 -15.35 -11.06 4.72
CA THR A 105 -14.78 -11.43 6.03
C THR A 105 -13.89 -12.67 5.97
N GLN A 106 -13.97 -13.46 4.89
CA GLN A 106 -13.20 -14.70 4.77
C GLN A 106 -11.80 -14.44 4.20
N SER A 107 -10.78 -14.78 4.97
CA SER A 107 -9.41 -14.79 4.48
C SER A 107 -9.19 -16.01 3.59
N HIS A 108 -8.70 -15.77 2.38
CA HIS A 108 -8.16 -16.82 1.52
C HIS A 108 -6.63 -16.98 1.66
N ARG A 109 -6.00 -16.25 2.59
CA ARG A 109 -4.55 -16.22 2.78
C ARG A 109 -4.11 -16.63 4.18
N CYS A 110 -4.73 -16.04 5.21
CA CYS A 110 -4.31 -16.21 6.59
C CYS A 110 -5.01 -17.41 7.21
N ALA A 111 -4.24 -18.37 7.74
CA ALA A 111 -4.80 -19.45 8.56
C ALA A 111 -5.44 -18.90 9.86
N ALA A 112 -6.38 -19.64 10.45
CA ALA A 112 -7.14 -19.22 11.63
C ALA A 112 -6.28 -18.62 12.78
N PRO A 113 -5.17 -19.25 13.23
CA PRO A 113 -4.39 -18.68 14.33
C PRO A 113 -3.76 -17.31 14.02
N ILE A 114 -3.52 -17.01 12.74
CA ILE A 114 -2.99 -15.71 12.29
C ILE A 114 -4.12 -14.68 12.22
N ALA A 115 -5.26 -15.05 11.64
CA ALA A 115 -6.44 -14.17 11.59
C ALA A 115 -6.92 -13.78 13.00
N ASP A 116 -6.99 -14.74 13.92
CA ASP A 116 -7.37 -14.51 15.32
C ASP A 116 -6.44 -13.51 16.03
N ALA A 117 -5.14 -13.58 15.74
CA ALA A 117 -4.15 -12.67 16.31
C ALA A 117 -4.26 -11.25 15.72
N ILE A 118 -4.48 -11.14 14.41
CA ILE A 118 -4.75 -9.86 13.74
C ILE A 118 -5.99 -9.21 14.37
N GLU A 119 -7.07 -9.97 14.52
CA GLU A 119 -8.32 -9.54 15.17
C GLU A 119 -8.12 -9.11 16.63
N ALA A 120 -7.33 -9.88 17.39
CA ALA A 120 -7.04 -9.55 18.79
C ALA A 120 -6.25 -8.24 18.94
N VAL A 121 -5.33 -7.93 18.02
CA VAL A 121 -4.63 -6.64 17.99
C VAL A 121 -5.57 -5.53 17.54
N ALA A 122 -6.33 -5.78 16.48
CA ALA A 122 -7.23 -4.83 15.85
C ALA A 122 -8.30 -4.28 16.81
N ARG A 123 -8.91 -5.13 17.63
CA ARG A 123 -9.91 -4.73 18.65
C ARG A 123 -9.41 -3.73 19.69
N ARG A 124 -8.09 -3.54 19.79
CA ARG A 124 -7.46 -2.62 20.75
C ARG A 124 -7.10 -1.28 20.12
N LEU A 125 -7.28 -1.13 18.81
CA LEU A 125 -6.99 0.09 18.08
C LEU A 125 -8.17 1.08 18.18
N PRO A 126 -7.90 2.39 18.33
CA PRO A 126 -8.95 3.40 18.29
C PRO A 126 -9.59 3.45 16.89
N GLY A 127 -10.89 3.69 16.84
CA GLY A 127 -11.64 3.69 15.56
C GLY A 127 -11.83 2.30 14.96
N ALA A 128 -11.72 1.23 15.78
CA ALA A 128 -12.19 -0.09 15.40
C ALA A 128 -13.71 -0.05 15.27
N ASP A 129 -14.20 0.21 14.06
CA ASP A 129 -15.60 -0.03 13.71
C ASP A 129 -15.95 -1.49 14.02
N SER A 130 -17.18 -1.71 14.47
CA SER A 130 -17.71 -3.05 14.81
C SER A 130 -17.75 -4.02 13.63
N ALA A 131 -17.41 -3.57 12.42
CA ALA A 131 -17.44 -4.34 11.18
C ALA A 131 -16.13 -5.06 10.85
N ARG A 132 -15.08 -4.91 11.69
CA ARG A 132 -13.83 -5.64 11.48
C ARG A 132 -13.99 -7.09 11.91
N GLU A 133 -14.30 -7.94 10.95
CA GLU A 133 -14.36 -9.39 11.11
C GLU A 133 -13.51 -10.07 10.03
N LEU A 134 -12.38 -10.63 10.44
CA LEU A 134 -11.53 -11.50 9.62
C LEU A 134 -11.59 -12.93 10.15
N THR A 135 -12.13 -13.84 9.34
CA THR A 135 -12.07 -15.29 9.58
C THR A 135 -10.91 -15.90 8.79
N GLY A 136 -10.17 -16.80 9.42
CA GLY A 136 -9.05 -17.47 8.75
C GLY A 136 -9.49 -18.50 7.72
N SER A 137 -8.57 -18.87 6.85
CA SER A 137 -8.73 -20.02 5.94
C SER A 137 -8.60 -21.34 6.69
N ASP A 138 -9.15 -22.41 6.10
CA ASP A 138 -9.07 -23.80 6.61
C ASP A 138 -7.65 -24.41 6.51
N GLY A 139 -6.68 -23.65 6.03
CA GLY A 139 -5.29 -24.10 5.86
C GLY A 139 -4.54 -24.22 7.20
N PRO A 140 -3.49 -25.06 7.26
CA PRO A 140 -2.64 -25.14 8.43
C PRO A 140 -1.91 -23.82 8.67
N GLY A 141 -1.73 -23.46 9.94
CA GLY A 141 -0.91 -22.32 10.32
C GLY A 141 -0.71 -22.27 11.82
N SER A 142 0.35 -21.58 12.24
CA SER A 142 0.68 -21.42 13.66
C SER A 142 1.30 -20.06 13.90
N LEU A 143 1.02 -19.51 15.08
CA LEU A 143 1.68 -18.31 15.58
C LEU A 143 2.58 -18.70 16.76
N THR A 144 3.79 -18.16 16.80
CA THR A 144 4.69 -18.32 17.94
C THR A 144 5.34 -16.99 18.28
N VAL A 145 5.43 -16.67 19.57
CA VAL A 145 6.14 -15.50 20.09
C VAL A 145 7.40 -15.98 20.81
N ARG A 146 8.54 -15.38 20.48
CA ARG A 146 9.83 -15.66 21.13
C ARG A 146 10.42 -14.35 21.64
N ILE A 147 11.01 -14.38 22.83
CA ILE A 147 11.70 -13.24 23.43
C ILE A 147 13.17 -13.59 23.51
N ALA A 148 14.03 -12.73 22.96
CA ALA A 148 15.47 -12.87 23.02
C ALA A 148 16.06 -11.98 24.12
N ALA A 149 17.10 -12.46 24.79
CA ALA A 149 17.79 -11.67 25.81
C ALA A 149 18.66 -10.54 25.23
N THR A 150 19.07 -10.66 23.97
CA THR A 150 19.93 -9.68 23.28
C THR A 150 19.57 -9.61 21.78
N PRO A 151 19.92 -8.51 21.08
CA PRO A 151 19.73 -8.42 19.62
C PRO A 151 20.49 -9.49 18.83
N HIS A 152 21.65 -9.93 19.33
CA HIS A 152 22.41 -11.01 18.71
C HIS A 152 21.68 -12.35 18.85
N ALA A 153 21.15 -12.64 20.05
CA ALA A 153 20.32 -13.82 20.27
C ALA A 153 19.03 -13.80 19.43
N GLU A 154 18.42 -12.63 19.25
CA GLU A 154 17.27 -12.45 18.34
C GLU A 154 17.62 -12.83 16.91
N SER A 155 18.73 -12.30 16.38
CA SER A 155 19.20 -12.62 15.02
C SER A 155 19.48 -14.10 14.84
N ALA A 156 20.09 -14.75 15.85
CA ALA A 156 20.34 -16.19 15.85
C ALA A 156 19.03 -17.01 15.85
N LEU A 157 18.02 -16.60 16.63
CA LEU A 157 16.71 -17.24 16.65
C LEU A 157 15.99 -17.12 15.30
N ILE A 158 16.08 -15.97 14.65
CA ILE A 158 15.49 -15.74 13.31
C ILE A 158 16.19 -16.64 12.29
N ALA A 159 17.52 -16.64 12.24
CA ALA A 159 18.29 -17.46 11.31
C ALA A 159 17.97 -18.96 11.47
N ASP A 160 17.90 -19.42 12.71
CA ASP A 160 17.57 -20.80 13.08
C ASP A 160 16.14 -21.20 12.68
N ALA A 161 15.16 -20.29 12.84
CA ALA A 161 13.79 -20.51 12.38
C ALA A 161 13.71 -20.62 10.84
N LEU A 162 14.33 -19.69 10.11
CA LEU A 162 14.34 -19.69 8.64
C LEU A 162 15.04 -20.93 8.08
N ARG A 163 16.18 -21.32 8.66
CA ARG A 163 16.92 -22.52 8.25
C ARG A 163 16.14 -23.79 8.46
N ARG A 164 15.44 -23.95 9.59
CA ARG A 164 14.59 -25.12 9.81
C ARG A 164 13.44 -25.18 8.81
N ALA A 165 12.74 -24.07 8.60
CA ALA A 165 11.68 -24.00 7.60
C ALA A 165 12.16 -24.42 6.21
N HIS A 166 13.38 -24.03 5.82
CA HIS A 166 13.93 -24.39 4.52
C HIS A 166 14.45 -25.83 4.45
N LEU A 167 15.32 -26.20 5.39
CA LEU A 167 16.08 -27.46 5.32
C LEU A 167 15.28 -28.67 5.82
N VAL A 168 14.30 -28.46 6.70
CA VAL A 168 13.47 -29.53 7.28
C VAL A 168 12.11 -29.54 6.63
N ASP A 169 11.43 -28.38 6.56
CA ASP A 169 10.04 -28.30 6.09
C ASP A 169 9.94 -28.03 4.57
N GLY A 170 11.08 -27.79 3.89
CA GLY A 170 11.15 -27.64 2.43
C GLY A 170 10.60 -26.32 1.89
N VAL A 171 10.36 -25.33 2.75
CA VAL A 171 9.81 -24.02 2.32
C VAL A 171 10.88 -23.26 1.51
N PRO A 172 10.58 -22.79 0.27
CA PRO A 172 11.53 -21.99 -0.50
C PRO A 172 11.88 -20.67 0.20
N TRP A 173 13.14 -20.21 0.08
CA TRP A 173 13.57 -18.94 0.66
C TRP A 173 12.70 -17.75 0.21
N SER A 174 12.28 -17.74 -1.04
CA SER A 174 11.42 -16.70 -1.62
C SER A 174 10.00 -16.64 -1.03
N GLN A 175 9.60 -17.64 -0.24
CA GLN A 175 8.33 -17.66 0.49
C GLN A 175 8.51 -17.26 1.97
N MET A 176 9.70 -16.85 2.37
CA MET A 176 9.99 -16.36 3.72
C MET A 176 10.29 -14.87 3.70
N ALA A 177 9.86 -14.16 4.73
CA ALA A 177 10.13 -12.74 4.89
C ALA A 177 10.46 -12.41 6.36
N VAL A 178 11.35 -11.44 6.56
CA VAL A 178 11.60 -10.84 7.87
C VAL A 178 11.23 -9.37 7.82
N ILE A 179 10.17 -9.00 8.53
CA ILE A 179 9.66 -7.62 8.57
C ILE A 179 10.29 -6.91 9.77
N VAL A 180 11.02 -5.82 9.51
CA VAL A 180 11.62 -4.97 10.54
C VAL A 180 10.96 -3.59 10.56
N ARG A 181 10.97 -2.93 11.72
CA ARG A 181 10.40 -1.56 11.84
C ARG A 181 11.17 -0.53 11.01
N SER A 182 12.48 -0.69 10.86
CA SER A 182 13.33 0.28 10.17
C SER A 182 14.51 -0.41 9.51
N VAL A 183 14.52 -0.45 8.18
CA VAL A 183 15.61 -1.04 7.39
C VAL A 183 16.95 -0.34 7.65
N PRO A 184 17.07 1.02 7.65
CA PRO A 184 18.35 1.67 7.93
C PRO A 184 18.92 1.35 9.32
N ARG A 185 18.05 1.15 10.31
CA ARG A 185 18.47 0.90 11.70
C ARG A 185 18.76 -0.58 11.99
N MET A 186 18.04 -1.49 11.35
CA MET A 186 18.04 -2.92 11.72
C MET A 186 18.47 -3.84 10.58
N GLY A 187 18.23 -3.45 9.33
CA GLY A 187 18.37 -4.30 8.14
C GLY A 187 19.80 -4.77 7.91
N ALA A 188 20.78 -3.86 7.92
CA ALA A 188 22.16 -4.22 7.59
C ALA A 188 22.81 -5.19 8.59
N ALA A 189 22.55 -5.03 9.89
CA ALA A 189 23.07 -5.93 10.92
C ALA A 189 22.43 -7.33 10.82
N LEU A 190 21.12 -7.37 10.61
CA LEU A 190 20.38 -8.61 10.44
C LEU A 190 20.76 -9.35 9.15
N SER A 191 20.87 -8.65 8.02
CA SER A 191 21.30 -9.22 6.74
C SER A 191 22.65 -9.93 6.87
N ARG A 192 23.63 -9.28 7.51
CA ARG A 192 24.94 -9.89 7.78
C ARG A 192 24.84 -11.13 8.66
N ALA A 193 24.02 -11.10 9.71
CA ALA A 193 23.83 -12.25 10.60
C ALA A 193 23.18 -13.44 9.87
N LEU A 194 22.16 -13.18 9.04
CA LEU A 194 21.49 -14.18 8.21
C LEU A 194 22.45 -14.78 7.17
N SER A 195 23.19 -13.92 6.46
CA SER A 195 24.19 -14.34 5.46
C SER A 195 25.30 -15.18 6.09
N ALA A 196 25.81 -14.77 7.26
CA ALA A 196 26.81 -15.55 8.01
C ALA A 196 26.27 -16.92 8.47
N ALA A 197 24.96 -17.02 8.68
CA ALA A 197 24.27 -18.27 8.95
C ALA A 197 23.87 -19.04 7.68
N GLY A 198 24.28 -18.61 6.48
CA GLY A 198 23.97 -19.29 5.21
C GLY A 198 22.52 -19.15 4.76
N VAL A 199 21.80 -18.13 5.23
CA VAL A 199 20.46 -17.76 4.74
C VAL A 199 20.63 -16.70 3.65
N PRO A 200 20.17 -16.95 2.40
CA PRO A 200 20.18 -15.95 1.35
C PRO A 200 19.29 -14.76 1.72
N VAL A 201 19.80 -13.55 1.52
CA VAL A 201 19.06 -12.31 1.76
C VAL A 201 19.01 -11.52 0.46
N ASP A 202 17.82 -11.10 0.06
CA ASP A 202 17.65 -10.08 -0.97
C ASP A 202 17.85 -8.73 -0.30
N GLU A 203 19.01 -8.10 -0.54
CA GLU A 203 19.28 -6.79 0.02
C GLU A 203 18.55 -5.73 -0.81
N PRO A 204 17.87 -4.76 -0.16
CA PRO A 204 17.27 -3.66 -0.90
C PRO A 204 18.36 -2.96 -1.71
N GLN A 205 18.14 -2.87 -3.03
CA GLN A 205 19.03 -2.14 -3.92
C GLN A 205 19.22 -0.72 -3.39
N SER A 206 20.44 -0.20 -3.50
CA SER A 206 20.78 1.16 -3.09
C SER A 206 19.74 2.17 -3.60
N ASP A 207 19.23 3.02 -2.72
CA ASP A 207 18.33 4.15 -3.04
C ASP A 207 19.00 5.20 -3.96
N ALA A 208 20.27 5.01 -4.33
CA ALA A 208 20.92 5.85 -5.33
C ALA A 208 20.15 5.74 -6.66
N PRO A 209 19.74 6.88 -7.26
CA PRO A 209 19.22 6.89 -8.62
C PRO A 209 20.11 6.06 -9.53
N LEU A 210 19.53 5.32 -10.46
CA LEU A 210 20.30 4.47 -11.38
C LEU A 210 21.41 5.26 -12.12
N ALA A 211 21.19 6.57 -12.32
CA ALA A 211 22.16 7.50 -12.91
C ALA A 211 23.38 7.77 -12.02
N ASP A 212 23.28 7.57 -10.71
CA ASP A 212 24.33 7.79 -9.72
C ASP A 212 25.03 6.48 -9.30
N GLN A 213 24.65 5.34 -9.90
CA GLN A 213 25.32 4.06 -9.65
C GLN A 213 26.57 3.94 -10.55
N PRO A 214 27.75 3.59 -9.99
CA PRO A 214 28.94 3.39 -10.80
C PRO A 214 28.77 2.19 -11.74
N ALA A 215 29.26 2.34 -12.97
CA ALA A 215 29.22 1.32 -14.03
C ALA A 215 30.09 0.09 -13.71
#